data_AF-A0A8K0MQ38-F1
#
_entry.id   AF-A0A8K0MQ38-F1
#
_cell.length_a   1.000
_cell.length_b   1.000
_cell.length_c   1.000
_cell.angle_alpha   90.00
_cell.angle_beta   90.00
_cell.angle_gamma   90.00
#
_symmetry.space_group_name_H-M   'P 1'
#
loop_
_entity.id
_entity.type
_entity.pdbx_description
1 polymer ?
#
loop_
_entity_poly.entity_id
_entity_poly.type
_entity_poly.pdbx_seq_one_letter_code
_entity_poly.pdbx_strand_id
1 'polypeptide(L)'
;MPRASSTPRSSAYLSALTQEIQKKLQRALGSPSQRRNLLQELFADIALEVDDRAKDIILSREEDTISPADDGRDGQLCFYDVLADYYVGVPESGKAILDLIVQLWSQSFASHIFALLFHKWLFEVEVDNSEILLRYSSALVQGATNVFWIDIQTNTRRFQTLFSYLLEEVVLVPARLNKIPVQAQRDLYLLLSRFILFYNSADKLEGFLKQFPAFTNAFFVGGPADVFVIELTDQLQKLKVEPVLLYYLSQIKVLQGMELRMATSTRLKTCLYSFTSPGGPMYPTRAVRHAAWDALDFLFPVAISMVLALFLLEFPNLLHKDNIVFSVRVNLFPLGKADKAEEAVTRRITL
;
A
#
# COMPACT_ATOMS: atom_id res chain seq x y z
N MET A 1 47.11 -33.38 -7.96
CA MET A 1 46.79 -32.01 -8.43
C MET A 1 45.45 -31.61 -7.84
N PRO A 2 45.35 -30.51 -7.08
CA PRO A 2 44.07 -30.11 -6.50
C PRO A 2 43.22 -29.43 -7.58
N ARG A 3 41.98 -29.89 -7.75
CA ARG A 3 40.95 -29.23 -8.57
C ARG A 3 40.70 -27.85 -7.96
N ALA A 4 41.00 -26.79 -8.71
CA ALA A 4 40.52 -25.45 -8.40
C ALA A 4 38.99 -25.51 -8.42
N SER A 5 38.37 -25.26 -7.27
CA SER A 5 36.92 -25.07 -7.16
C SER A 5 36.57 -23.78 -7.91
N SER A 6 36.09 -23.92 -9.15
CA SER A 6 35.58 -22.78 -9.92
C SER A 6 34.32 -22.27 -9.22
N THR A 7 34.45 -21.17 -8.49
CA THR A 7 33.29 -20.44 -7.96
C THR A 7 32.39 -20.06 -9.14
N PRO A 8 31.07 -20.30 -9.08
CA PRO A 8 30.16 -19.95 -10.17
C PRO A 8 30.32 -18.47 -10.55
N ARG A 9 30.32 -18.16 -11.85
CA ARG A 9 30.52 -16.79 -12.37
C ARG A 9 29.58 -15.77 -11.73
N SER A 10 28.32 -16.17 -11.48
CA SER A 10 27.31 -15.38 -10.75
C SER A 10 27.73 -15.11 -9.29
N SER A 11 28.22 -16.13 -8.56
CA SER A 11 28.70 -15.97 -7.18
C SER A 11 29.91 -15.04 -7.09
N ALA A 12 30.86 -15.13 -8.03
CA ALA A 12 32.01 -14.23 -8.07
C ALA A 12 31.60 -12.76 -8.33
N TYR A 13 30.63 -12.55 -9.23
CA TYR A 13 30.08 -11.22 -9.50
C TYR A 13 29.38 -10.61 -8.27
N LEU A 14 28.52 -11.40 -7.60
CA LEU A 14 27.82 -10.95 -6.39
C LEU A 14 28.78 -10.70 -5.24
N SER A 15 29.82 -11.54 -5.07
CA SER A 15 30.88 -11.29 -4.10
C SER A 15 31.62 -9.98 -4.37
N ALA A 16 31.89 -9.63 -5.63
CA ALA A 16 32.52 -8.36 -5.98
C ALA A 16 31.61 -7.16 -5.66
N LEU A 17 30.30 -7.26 -5.96
CA LEU A 17 29.33 -6.25 -5.59
C LEU A 17 29.26 -6.06 -4.06
N THR A 18 29.23 -7.14 -3.29
CA THR A 18 29.29 -7.07 -1.82
C THR A 18 30.53 -6.34 -1.34
N GLN A 19 31.70 -6.58 -1.93
CA GLN A 19 32.93 -5.87 -1.57
C GLN A 19 32.84 -4.35 -1.86
N GLU A 20 32.21 -3.94 -2.96
CA GLU A 20 32.00 -2.53 -3.26
C GLU A 20 31.03 -1.86 -2.26
N ILE A 21 29.95 -2.55 -1.89
CA ILE A 21 29.03 -2.11 -0.83
C ILE A 21 29.81 -1.94 0.48
N GLN A 22 30.64 -2.93 0.85
CA GLN A 22 31.47 -2.90 2.06
C GLN A 22 32.40 -1.70 2.08
N LYS A 23 33.14 -1.46 0.98
CA LYS A 23 34.05 -0.31 0.84
C LYS A 23 33.30 1.01 1.00
N LYS A 24 32.11 1.15 0.39
CA LYS A 24 31.30 2.37 0.46
C LYS A 24 30.80 2.64 1.89
N LEU A 25 30.36 1.59 2.61
CA LEU A 25 29.98 1.69 4.02
C LEU A 25 31.17 2.04 4.94
N GLN A 26 32.34 1.43 4.73
CA GLN A 26 33.55 1.77 5.48
C GLN A 26 33.97 3.23 5.26
N ARG A 27 33.87 3.73 4.02
CA ARG A 27 34.11 5.16 3.72
C ARG A 27 33.10 6.06 4.45
N ALA A 28 31.82 5.67 4.51
CA ALA A 28 30.79 6.42 5.23
C ALA A 28 31.04 6.46 6.75
N LEU A 29 31.62 5.41 7.34
CA LEU A 29 32.05 5.42 8.74
C LEU A 29 33.20 6.40 8.96
N GLY A 30 34.25 6.31 8.13
CA GLY A 30 35.47 7.12 8.26
C GLY A 30 35.31 8.60 7.87
N SER A 31 34.25 8.97 7.14
CA SER A 31 34.03 10.35 6.66
C SER A 31 32.70 10.93 7.13
N PRO A 32 32.62 11.49 8.37
CA PRO A 32 31.37 12.01 8.93
C PRO A 32 30.67 13.07 8.07
N SER A 33 31.44 13.94 7.40
CA SER A 33 30.92 15.02 6.55
C SER A 33 30.24 14.51 5.27
N GLN A 34 30.70 13.38 4.71
CA GLN A 34 30.17 12.79 3.48
C GLN A 34 29.22 11.62 3.73
N ARG A 35 29.11 11.16 4.99
CA ARG A 35 28.37 9.95 5.39
C ARG A 35 26.97 9.89 4.81
N ARG A 36 26.19 10.97 4.94
CA ARG A 36 24.81 11.02 4.41
C ARG A 36 24.77 10.82 2.90
N ASN A 37 25.64 11.51 2.16
CA ASN A 37 25.67 11.45 0.70
C ASN A 37 26.10 10.05 0.24
N LEU A 38 27.14 9.47 0.86
CA LEU A 38 27.60 8.12 0.53
C LEU A 38 26.52 7.06 0.76
N LEU A 39 25.74 7.17 1.85
CA LEU A 39 24.63 6.26 2.11
C LEU A 39 23.46 6.47 1.15
N GLN A 40 23.18 7.72 0.78
CA GLN A 40 22.14 8.03 -0.21
C GLN A 40 22.52 7.47 -1.59
N GLU A 41 23.76 7.64 -2.02
CA GLU A 41 24.26 7.07 -3.27
C GLU A 41 24.22 5.53 -3.21
N LEU A 42 24.66 4.93 -2.10
CA LEU A 42 24.61 3.48 -1.94
C LEU A 42 23.17 2.95 -2.03
N PHE A 43 22.23 3.64 -1.39
CA PHE A 43 20.80 3.32 -1.49
C PHE A 43 20.31 3.40 -2.94
N ALA A 44 20.70 4.45 -3.69
CA ALA A 44 20.33 4.59 -5.08
C ALA A 44 20.91 3.44 -5.93
N ASP A 45 22.19 3.11 -5.74
CA ASP A 45 22.89 2.05 -6.47
C ASP A 45 22.23 0.67 -6.27
N ILE A 46 21.90 0.29 -5.03
CA ILE A 46 21.26 -1.01 -4.74
C ILE A 46 19.79 -1.07 -5.20
N ALA A 47 19.13 0.08 -5.32
CA ALA A 47 17.75 0.17 -5.81
C ALA A 47 17.66 0.16 -7.34
N LEU A 48 18.80 0.20 -8.05
CA LEU A 48 18.81 0.13 -9.51
C LEU A 48 18.26 -1.20 -10.01
N GLU A 49 17.59 -1.11 -11.15
CA GLU A 49 17.21 -2.26 -11.94
C GLU A 49 18.48 -2.91 -12.51
N VAL A 50 18.50 -4.23 -12.53
CA VAL A 50 19.59 -5.00 -13.12
C VAL A 50 19.48 -4.86 -14.64
N ASP A 51 20.55 -4.36 -15.27
CA ASP A 51 20.61 -4.27 -16.74
C ASP A 51 20.72 -5.66 -17.38
N ASP A 52 20.41 -5.76 -18.68
CA ASP A 52 20.37 -7.06 -19.38
C ASP A 52 21.72 -7.79 -19.34
N ARG A 53 22.83 -7.04 -19.36
CA ARG A 53 24.18 -7.61 -19.26
C ARG A 53 24.42 -8.26 -17.91
N ALA A 54 24.00 -7.62 -16.82
CA ALA A 54 24.10 -8.16 -15.49
C ALA A 54 23.09 -9.30 -15.27
N LYS A 55 21.88 -9.22 -15.85
CA LYS A 55 20.92 -10.32 -15.86
C LYS A 55 21.54 -11.57 -16.48
N ASP A 56 22.21 -11.47 -17.62
CA ASP A 56 22.89 -12.61 -18.24
C ASP A 56 23.94 -13.24 -17.32
N ILE A 57 24.70 -12.44 -16.57
CA ILE A 57 25.73 -12.95 -15.66
C ILE A 57 25.11 -13.61 -14.41
N ILE A 58 24.00 -13.06 -13.90
CA ILE A 58 23.33 -13.51 -12.69
C ILE A 58 22.48 -14.76 -12.96
N LEU A 59 21.73 -14.74 -14.07
CA LEU A 59 20.74 -15.74 -14.48
C LEU A 59 21.30 -16.81 -15.42
N SER A 60 22.57 -16.72 -15.86
CA SER A 60 23.26 -17.81 -16.58
C SER A 60 23.48 -19.00 -15.65
N ARG A 61 22.37 -19.68 -15.34
CA ARG A 61 22.30 -21.05 -14.93
C ARG A 61 22.44 -21.87 -16.21
N GLU A 62 23.48 -22.68 -16.29
CA GLU A 62 23.70 -23.64 -17.36
C GLU A 62 22.38 -24.38 -17.66
N GLU A 63 22.01 -24.40 -18.95
CA GLU A 63 20.81 -25.04 -19.49
C GLU A 63 20.67 -26.46 -18.92
N ASP A 64 19.64 -26.70 -18.12
CA ASP A 64 18.95 -28.00 -18.01
C ASP A 64 17.83 -27.92 -16.95
N THR A 65 16.79 -27.14 -17.26
CA THR A 65 15.41 -27.48 -16.87
C THR A 65 14.48 -26.57 -17.66
N ILE A 66 13.79 -27.13 -18.66
CA ILE A 66 12.65 -26.49 -19.31
C ILE A 66 11.56 -26.37 -18.26
N SER A 67 11.37 -25.17 -17.72
CA SER A 67 10.13 -24.78 -17.03
C SER A 67 9.29 -23.95 -18.00
N PRO A 68 7.96 -24.12 -18.01
CA PRO A 68 7.10 -23.47 -18.99
C PRO A 68 7.11 -21.96 -18.75
N ALA A 69 6.92 -21.21 -19.84
CA ALA A 69 6.78 -19.77 -19.85
C ALA A 69 5.76 -19.31 -18.80
N ASP A 70 6.23 -18.66 -17.74
CA ASP A 70 5.39 -17.88 -16.84
C ASP A 70 5.14 -16.52 -17.51
N ASP A 71 4.21 -16.52 -18.47
CA ASP A 71 3.60 -15.32 -19.02
C ASP A 71 2.83 -14.61 -17.88
N GLY A 72 3.43 -13.57 -17.29
CA GLY A 72 2.67 -12.61 -16.47
C GLY A 72 3.39 -11.88 -15.33
N ARG A 73 4.62 -12.25 -14.97
CA ARG A 73 5.38 -11.57 -13.89
C ARG A 73 6.80 -11.21 -14.33
N ASP A 74 6.94 -10.45 -15.41
CA ASP A 74 8.22 -9.80 -15.73
C ASP A 74 8.41 -8.61 -14.77
N GLY A 75 8.68 -8.94 -13.50
CA GLY A 75 8.98 -7.98 -12.46
C GLY A 75 10.36 -7.38 -12.71
N GLN A 76 10.47 -6.07 -12.58
CA GLN A 76 11.73 -5.33 -12.63
C GLN A 76 12.73 -5.91 -11.61
N LEU A 77 13.66 -6.76 -12.06
CA LEU A 77 14.68 -7.34 -11.18
C LEU A 77 15.62 -6.22 -10.73
N CYS A 78 15.68 -5.98 -9.42
CA CYS A 78 16.55 -4.95 -8.84
C CYS A 78 17.72 -5.59 -8.09
N PHE A 79 18.85 -4.88 -8.00
CA PHE A 79 20.06 -5.41 -7.35
C PHE A 79 19.82 -5.81 -5.89
N TYR A 80 19.00 -5.05 -5.15
CA TYR A 80 18.71 -5.40 -3.76
C TYR A 80 18.07 -6.77 -3.59
N ASP A 81 17.22 -7.19 -4.54
CA ASP A 81 16.48 -8.45 -4.45
C ASP A 81 17.42 -9.64 -4.66
N VAL A 82 18.30 -9.52 -5.66
CA VAL A 82 19.36 -10.50 -5.93
C VAL A 82 20.35 -10.58 -4.75
N LEU A 83 20.75 -9.43 -4.20
CA LEU A 83 21.67 -9.39 -3.06
C LEU A 83 21.04 -9.96 -1.78
N ALA A 84 19.73 -9.77 -1.58
CA ALA A 84 19.03 -10.35 -0.44
C ALA A 84 19.04 -11.89 -0.52
N ASP A 85 18.78 -12.48 -1.69
CA ASP A 85 18.91 -13.93 -1.90
C ASP A 85 20.35 -14.41 -1.70
N TYR A 86 21.32 -13.66 -2.22
CA TYR A 86 22.74 -13.98 -2.05
C TYR A 86 23.16 -13.99 -0.58
N TYR A 87 22.71 -13.03 0.22
CA TYR A 87 23.04 -12.97 1.65
C TYR A 87 22.37 -14.07 2.46
N VAL A 88 21.22 -14.59 2.03
CA VAL A 88 20.65 -15.82 2.60
C VAL A 88 21.55 -17.02 2.27
N GLY A 89 21.97 -17.16 1.01
CA GLY A 89 22.81 -18.28 0.58
C GLY A 89 24.24 -18.25 1.11
N VAL A 90 24.80 -17.06 1.37
CA VAL A 90 26.14 -16.83 1.91
C VAL A 90 26.09 -15.87 3.11
N PRO A 91 25.61 -16.33 4.29
CA PRO A 91 25.37 -15.47 5.45
C PRO A 91 26.60 -14.71 5.94
N GLU A 92 27.79 -15.29 5.83
CA GLU A 92 29.03 -14.65 6.28
C GLU A 92 29.35 -13.36 5.49
N SER A 93 29.03 -13.34 4.19
CA SER A 93 29.20 -12.14 3.37
C SER A 93 28.23 -11.04 3.79
N GLY A 94 26.97 -11.42 4.08
CA GLY A 94 25.95 -10.50 4.58
C GLY A 94 26.29 -9.95 5.97
N LYS A 95 26.85 -10.78 6.86
CA LYS A 95 27.19 -10.41 8.24
C LYS A 95 28.19 -9.24 8.31
N ALA A 96 29.23 -9.27 7.48
CA ALA A 96 30.21 -8.17 7.42
C ALA A 96 29.56 -6.82 7.03
N ILE A 97 28.58 -6.85 6.12
CA ILE A 97 27.80 -5.67 5.73
C ILE A 97 26.87 -5.24 6.87
N LEU A 98 26.17 -6.20 7.48
CA LEU A 98 25.25 -5.97 8.59
C LEU A 98 25.95 -5.26 9.76
N ASP A 99 27.13 -5.72 10.15
CA ASP A 99 27.93 -5.13 11.23
C ASP A 99 28.28 -3.65 10.95
N LEU A 100 28.54 -3.30 9.69
CA LEU A 100 28.79 -1.91 9.28
C LEU A 100 27.51 -1.07 9.32
N ILE A 101 26.39 -1.60 8.85
CA ILE A 101 25.09 -0.90 8.90
C ILE A 101 24.69 -0.65 10.36
N VAL A 102 24.89 -1.62 11.26
CA VAL A 102 24.59 -1.48 12.71
C VAL A 102 25.38 -0.33 13.35
N GLN A 103 26.62 -0.08 12.92
CA GLN A 103 27.40 1.08 13.37
C GLN A 103 26.88 2.41 12.80
N LEU A 104 26.18 2.37 11.65
CA LEU A 104 25.60 3.52 10.96
C LEU A 104 24.11 3.73 11.27
N TRP A 105 23.53 2.99 12.21
CA TRP A 105 22.08 2.94 12.47
C TRP A 105 21.44 4.30 12.80
N SER A 106 22.23 5.26 13.30
CA SER A 106 21.76 6.63 13.58
C SER A 106 21.45 7.43 12.31
N GLN A 107 21.90 6.96 11.15
CA GLN A 107 21.69 7.62 9.87
C GLN A 107 20.38 7.16 9.22
N SER A 108 19.62 8.09 8.65
CA SER A 108 18.31 7.81 8.05
C SER A 108 18.36 6.68 7.01
N PHE A 109 19.32 6.73 6.08
CA PHE A 109 19.47 5.75 5.00
C PHE A 109 19.91 4.36 5.45
N ALA A 110 20.47 4.20 6.66
CA ALA A 110 20.92 2.90 7.14
C ALA A 110 19.76 1.91 7.25
N SER A 111 18.61 2.35 7.76
CA SER A 111 17.39 1.52 7.83
C SER A 111 16.85 1.14 6.45
N HIS A 112 16.99 2.02 5.45
CA HIS A 112 16.52 1.77 4.08
C HIS A 112 17.38 0.70 3.41
N ILE A 113 18.70 0.87 3.49
CA ILE A 113 19.68 -0.11 2.98
C ILE A 113 19.49 -1.45 3.69
N PHE A 114 19.27 -1.44 5.01
CA PHE A 114 18.97 -2.64 5.78
C PHE A 114 17.71 -3.36 5.24
N ALA A 115 16.60 -2.64 5.09
CA ALA A 115 15.37 -3.23 4.58
C ALA A 115 15.55 -3.81 3.17
N LEU A 116 16.29 -3.13 2.29
CA LEU A 116 16.54 -3.63 0.94
C LEU A 116 17.43 -4.89 0.93
N LEU A 117 18.53 -4.91 1.67
CA LEU A 117 19.52 -5.99 1.59
C LEU A 117 19.22 -7.19 2.51
N PHE A 118 18.52 -6.99 3.62
CA PHE A 118 18.38 -8.00 4.68
C PHE A 118 16.92 -8.41 4.97
N HIS A 119 15.95 -8.00 4.14
CA HIS A 119 14.55 -8.40 4.34
C HIS A 119 14.34 -9.91 4.30
N LYS A 120 15.05 -10.65 3.44
CA LYS A 120 14.99 -12.13 3.41
C LYS A 120 15.82 -12.75 4.52
N TRP A 121 17.06 -12.28 4.66
CA TRP A 121 18.03 -12.74 5.67
C TRP A 121 17.43 -12.82 7.08
N LEU A 122 16.66 -11.80 7.49
CA LEU A 122 16.04 -11.73 8.82
C LEU A 122 15.12 -12.92 9.14
N PHE A 123 14.47 -13.52 8.14
CA PHE A 123 13.53 -14.62 8.35
C PHE A 123 14.08 -15.98 7.94
N GLU A 124 15.19 -16.03 7.20
CA GLU A 124 15.77 -17.28 6.69
C GLU A 124 17.01 -17.73 7.45
N VAL A 125 17.80 -16.78 7.97
CA VAL A 125 18.99 -17.08 8.78
C VAL A 125 18.64 -17.03 10.27
N GLU A 126 19.17 -17.98 11.04
CA GLU A 126 18.92 -18.07 12.48
C GLU A 126 19.62 -16.92 13.24
N VAL A 127 18.85 -16.24 14.10
CA VAL A 127 19.33 -15.14 14.95
C VAL A 127 18.93 -15.45 16.40
N ASP A 128 19.90 -15.84 17.21
CA ASP A 128 19.64 -16.37 18.55
C ASP A 128 19.29 -15.29 19.61
N ASN A 129 19.49 -14.00 19.30
CA ASN A 129 19.32 -12.91 20.27
C ASN A 129 18.02 -12.12 20.03
N SER A 130 17.09 -12.22 20.98
CA SER A 130 15.77 -11.56 20.93
C SER A 130 15.82 -10.03 20.92
N GLU A 131 16.80 -9.40 21.59
CA GLU A 131 16.93 -7.94 21.59
C GLU A 131 17.43 -7.43 20.24
N ILE A 132 18.40 -8.14 19.65
CA ILE A 132 18.92 -7.84 18.31
C ILE A 132 17.82 -8.01 17.28
N LEU A 133 17.05 -9.10 17.38
CA LEU A 133 15.94 -9.40 16.51
C LEU A 133 14.86 -8.30 16.56
N LEU A 134 14.53 -7.77 17.75
CA LEU A 134 13.60 -6.64 17.88
C LEU A 134 14.14 -5.40 17.15
N ARG A 135 15.43 -5.08 17.35
CA ARG A 135 16.07 -3.93 16.70
C ARG A 135 16.08 -4.06 15.18
N TYR A 136 16.41 -5.23 14.66
CA TYR A 136 16.40 -5.53 13.23
C TYR A 136 15.00 -5.47 12.65
N SER A 137 14.02 -6.06 13.31
CA SER A 137 12.63 -6.03 12.85
C SER A 137 12.07 -4.60 12.82
N SER A 138 12.39 -3.79 13.83
CA SER A 138 12.02 -2.37 13.86
C SER A 138 12.65 -1.59 12.70
N ALA A 139 13.92 -1.84 12.39
CA ALA A 139 14.57 -1.18 11.25
C ALA A 139 14.09 -1.68 9.90
N LEU A 140 13.71 -2.95 9.77
CA LEU A 140 13.04 -3.46 8.58
C LEU A 140 11.75 -2.68 8.34
N VAL A 141 10.87 -2.57 9.34
CA VAL A 141 9.60 -1.86 9.21
C VAL A 141 9.82 -0.38 8.91
N GLN A 142 10.75 0.27 9.61
CA GLN A 142 11.07 1.68 9.38
C GLN A 142 11.67 1.91 7.99
N GLY A 143 12.61 1.07 7.57
CA GLY A 143 13.23 1.12 6.25
C GLY A 143 12.21 0.89 5.14
N ALA A 144 11.42 -0.19 5.25
CA ALA A 144 10.35 -0.55 4.33
C ALA A 144 9.30 0.57 4.21
N THR A 145 8.91 1.18 5.34
CA THR A 145 8.00 2.34 5.34
C THR A 145 8.53 3.45 4.43
N ASN A 146 9.80 3.83 4.58
CA ASN A 146 10.35 4.93 3.81
C ASN A 146 10.56 4.58 2.32
N VAL A 147 11.04 3.38 2.00
CA VAL A 147 11.20 2.98 0.59
C VAL A 147 9.86 2.86 -0.13
N PHE A 148 8.81 2.38 0.53
CA PHE A 148 7.47 2.38 -0.06
C PHE A 148 6.90 3.79 -0.23
N TRP A 149 7.25 4.73 0.65
CA TRP A 149 6.93 6.14 0.44
C TRP A 149 7.68 6.75 -0.76
N ILE A 150 8.91 6.32 -1.04
CA ILE A 150 9.63 6.72 -2.26
C ILE A 150 8.88 6.24 -3.51
N ASP A 151 8.40 5.00 -3.51
CA ASP A 151 7.57 4.46 -4.58
C ASP A 151 6.28 5.26 -4.77
N ILE A 152 5.58 5.63 -3.68
CA ILE A 152 4.42 6.53 -3.74
C ILE A 152 4.79 7.90 -4.32
N GLN A 153 5.88 8.51 -3.85
CA GLN A 153 6.31 9.84 -4.29
C GLN A 153 6.71 9.89 -5.76
N THR A 154 7.33 8.81 -6.25
CA THR A 154 7.75 8.66 -7.65
C THR A 154 6.66 8.08 -8.53
N ASN A 155 5.55 7.59 -7.94
CA ASN A 155 4.51 6.83 -8.63
C ASN A 155 5.09 5.63 -9.41
N THR A 156 6.04 4.92 -8.80
CA THR A 156 6.64 3.69 -9.33
C THR A 156 6.46 2.54 -8.34
N ARG A 157 6.70 1.30 -8.77
CA ARG A 157 6.59 0.11 -7.91
C ARG A 157 7.91 -0.66 -7.86
N ARG A 158 9.02 0.07 -7.72
CA ARG A 158 10.38 -0.48 -7.72
C ARG A 158 10.60 -1.47 -6.57
N PHE A 159 9.93 -1.26 -5.44
CA PHE A 159 10.05 -2.10 -4.26
C PHE A 159 8.91 -3.14 -4.14
N GLN A 160 8.27 -3.49 -5.27
CA GLN A 160 7.22 -4.50 -5.32
C GLN A 160 7.69 -5.86 -4.80
N THR A 161 8.91 -6.31 -5.12
CA THR A 161 9.37 -7.64 -4.68
C THR A 161 9.61 -7.68 -3.17
N LEU A 162 10.15 -6.61 -2.58
CA LEU A 162 10.21 -6.43 -1.13
C LEU A 162 8.80 -6.49 -0.50
N PHE A 163 7.83 -5.74 -1.03
CA PHE A 163 6.46 -5.76 -0.52
C PHE A 163 5.84 -7.15 -0.61
N SER A 164 5.97 -7.80 -1.76
CA SER A 164 5.39 -9.12 -2.05
C SER A 164 5.99 -10.18 -1.13
N TYR A 165 7.31 -10.16 -0.89
CA TYR A 165 7.95 -11.06 0.08
C TYR A 165 7.41 -10.84 1.50
N LEU A 166 7.33 -9.58 1.96
CA LEU A 166 6.83 -9.29 3.31
C LEU A 166 5.37 -9.69 3.50
N LEU A 167 4.54 -9.55 2.47
CA LEU A 167 3.13 -9.95 2.53
C LEU A 167 2.98 -11.48 2.42
N GLU A 168 3.50 -12.06 1.36
CA GLU A 168 3.20 -13.43 0.93
C GLU A 168 4.03 -14.47 1.67
N GLU A 169 5.33 -14.21 1.80
CA GLU A 169 6.27 -15.17 2.39
C GLU A 169 6.42 -14.97 3.90
N VAL A 170 6.22 -13.74 4.41
CA VAL A 170 6.38 -13.49 5.86
C VAL A 170 5.03 -13.47 6.56
N VAL A 171 4.15 -12.54 6.18
CA VAL A 171 2.92 -12.27 6.94
C VAL A 171 1.88 -13.37 6.77
N LEU A 172 1.70 -13.90 5.55
CA LEU A 172 0.75 -14.98 5.28
C LEU A 172 1.25 -16.38 5.66
N VAL A 173 2.51 -16.50 6.13
CA VAL A 173 3.13 -17.75 6.58
C VAL A 173 3.42 -17.66 8.09
N PRO A 174 2.53 -18.18 8.96
CA PRO A 174 2.67 -18.04 10.41
C PRO A 174 4.00 -18.53 10.99
N ALA A 175 4.59 -19.58 10.39
CA ALA A 175 5.89 -20.09 10.80
C ALA A 175 7.03 -19.08 10.64
N ARG A 176 6.99 -18.24 9.60
CA ARG A 176 7.98 -17.18 9.36
C ARG A 176 7.67 -15.94 10.21
N LEU A 177 6.39 -15.55 10.32
CA LEU A 177 5.96 -14.43 11.16
C LEU A 177 6.34 -14.61 12.64
N ASN A 178 6.19 -15.83 13.17
CA ASN A 178 6.50 -16.14 14.56
C ASN A 178 8.00 -16.05 14.90
N LYS A 179 8.88 -15.90 13.89
CA LYS A 179 10.31 -15.66 14.12
C LYS A 179 10.59 -14.26 14.66
N ILE A 180 9.70 -13.29 14.48
CA ILE A 180 9.89 -11.92 14.97
C ILE A 180 9.02 -11.61 16.19
N PRO A 181 9.41 -10.67 17.07
CA PRO A 181 8.65 -10.33 18.26
C PRO A 181 7.25 -9.80 17.91
N VAL A 182 6.26 -10.07 18.77
CA VAL A 182 4.85 -9.67 18.57
C VAL A 182 4.68 -8.18 18.27
N GLN A 183 5.50 -7.31 18.89
CA GLN A 183 5.48 -5.88 18.60
C GLN A 183 5.84 -5.60 17.13
N ALA A 184 6.90 -6.22 16.62
CA ALA A 184 7.31 -6.05 15.23
C ALA A 184 6.32 -6.69 14.24
N GLN A 185 5.66 -7.78 14.63
CA GLN A 185 4.55 -8.35 13.85
C GLN A 185 3.45 -7.30 13.66
N ARG A 186 3.00 -6.66 14.75
CA ARG A 186 1.99 -5.60 14.68
C ARG A 186 2.43 -4.45 13.77
N ASP A 187 3.65 -3.96 13.97
CA ASP A 187 4.18 -2.84 13.18
C ASP A 187 4.29 -3.19 11.68
N LEU A 188 4.63 -4.45 11.36
CA LEU A 188 4.64 -4.97 9.99
C LEU A 188 3.23 -5.02 9.39
N TYR A 189 2.22 -5.47 10.14
CA TYR A 189 0.83 -5.45 9.67
C TYR A 189 0.32 -4.02 9.44
N LEU A 190 0.63 -3.07 10.32
CA LEU A 190 0.28 -1.66 10.11
C LEU A 190 0.98 -1.10 8.86
N LEU A 191 2.25 -1.44 8.65
CA LEU A 191 2.98 -1.10 7.44
C LEU A 191 2.26 -1.64 6.20
N LEU A 192 2.03 -2.94 6.11
CA LEU A 192 1.42 -3.55 4.92
C LEU A 192 0.00 -3.04 4.67
N SER A 193 -0.77 -2.78 5.73
CA SER A 193 -2.12 -2.19 5.65
C SER A 193 -2.12 -0.89 4.86
N ARG A 194 -1.10 -0.04 5.05
CA ARG A 194 -0.98 1.24 4.35
C ARG A 194 -0.70 1.10 2.87
N PHE A 195 -0.01 0.03 2.43
CA PHE A 195 0.50 -0.09 1.05
C PHE A 195 -0.12 -1.23 0.23
N ILE A 196 -0.97 -2.08 0.82
CA ILE A 196 -1.54 -3.25 0.14
C ILE A 196 -2.32 -2.91 -1.13
N LEU A 197 -3.03 -1.78 -1.13
CA LEU A 197 -3.76 -1.32 -2.32
C LEU A 197 -2.79 -0.81 -3.39
N PHE A 198 -1.75 -0.06 -3.00
CA PHE A 198 -0.79 0.52 -3.93
C PHE A 198 -0.04 -0.52 -4.75
N TYR A 199 0.33 -1.63 -4.13
CA TYR A 199 1.02 -2.77 -4.75
C TYR A 199 0.05 -3.85 -5.29
N ASN A 200 -1.21 -3.48 -5.55
CA ASN A 200 -2.21 -4.31 -6.24
C ASN A 200 -2.47 -5.68 -5.59
N SER A 201 -2.34 -5.78 -4.27
CA SER A 201 -2.47 -7.05 -3.54
C SER A 201 -3.79 -7.16 -2.77
N ALA A 202 -4.85 -6.53 -3.27
CA ALA A 202 -6.14 -6.49 -2.61
C ALA A 202 -6.85 -7.86 -2.61
N ASP A 203 -6.51 -8.74 -3.56
CA ASP A 203 -6.93 -10.14 -3.59
C ASP A 203 -6.49 -10.92 -2.34
N LYS A 204 -5.40 -10.48 -1.69
CA LYS A 204 -4.83 -11.12 -0.48
C LYS A 204 -5.39 -10.56 0.81
N LEU A 205 -6.25 -9.55 0.74
CA LEU A 205 -6.76 -8.81 1.89
C LEU A 205 -7.53 -9.72 2.86
N GLU A 206 -8.33 -10.67 2.37
CA GLU A 206 -9.06 -11.59 3.23
C GLU A 206 -8.11 -12.48 4.07
N GLY A 207 -7.10 -13.07 3.43
CA GLY A 207 -6.07 -13.86 4.12
C GLY A 207 -5.27 -13.03 5.11
N PHE A 208 -4.91 -11.81 4.71
CA PHE A 208 -4.20 -10.85 5.54
C PHE A 208 -4.99 -10.48 6.81
N LEU A 209 -6.29 -10.17 6.69
CA LEU A 209 -7.14 -9.83 7.83
C LEU A 209 -7.40 -11.02 8.77
N LYS A 210 -7.45 -12.26 8.24
CA LYS A 210 -7.61 -13.47 9.06
C LYS A 210 -6.40 -13.75 9.95
N GLN A 211 -5.19 -13.38 9.52
CA GLN A 211 -3.95 -13.63 10.25
C GLN A 211 -3.50 -12.46 11.13
N PHE A 212 -4.28 -11.38 11.17
CA PHE A 212 -3.92 -10.15 11.88
C PHE A 212 -3.60 -10.40 13.37
N PRO A 213 -2.47 -9.90 13.88
CA PRO A 213 -2.05 -10.16 15.25
C PRO A 213 -3.01 -9.49 16.23
N ALA A 214 -3.21 -10.11 17.39
CA ALA A 214 -4.04 -9.53 18.44
C ALA A 214 -3.41 -8.23 18.98
N PHE A 215 -4.21 -7.17 19.08
CA PHE A 215 -3.81 -5.90 19.70
C PHE A 215 -4.31 -5.87 21.14
N THR A 216 -3.45 -5.47 22.08
CA THR A 216 -3.84 -5.31 23.50
C THR A 216 -4.98 -4.31 23.68
N ASN A 217 -5.10 -3.33 22.77
CA ASN A 217 -6.12 -2.29 22.79
C ASN A 217 -7.30 -2.59 21.84
N ALA A 218 -7.48 -3.84 21.40
CA ALA A 218 -8.54 -4.23 20.45
C ALA A 218 -9.94 -3.84 20.94
N PHE A 219 -10.17 -3.79 22.26
CA PHE A 219 -11.43 -3.29 22.82
C PHE A 219 -11.74 -1.85 22.36
N PHE A 220 -10.73 -0.98 22.31
CA PHE A 220 -10.89 0.42 21.89
C PHE A 220 -10.84 0.60 20.38
N VAL A 221 -9.90 -0.08 19.71
CA VAL A 221 -9.61 0.15 18.28
C VAL A 221 -10.53 -0.66 17.35
N GLY A 222 -11.00 -1.83 17.80
CA GLY A 222 -11.82 -2.74 17.02
C GLY A 222 -11.08 -3.97 16.53
N GLY A 223 -11.72 -4.67 15.59
CA GLY A 223 -11.17 -5.89 15.00
C GLY A 223 -10.10 -5.61 13.93
N PRO A 224 -9.56 -6.66 13.30
CA PRO A 224 -8.58 -6.52 12.21
C PRO A 224 -9.02 -5.57 11.09
N ALA A 225 -10.28 -5.67 10.65
CA ALA A 225 -10.84 -4.80 9.62
C ALA A 225 -10.87 -3.33 10.06
N ASP A 226 -11.18 -3.06 11.34
CA ASP A 226 -11.16 -1.70 11.87
C ASP A 226 -9.74 -1.11 11.85
N VAL A 227 -8.75 -1.86 12.34
CA VAL A 227 -7.34 -1.42 12.36
C VAL A 227 -6.86 -1.15 10.94
N PHE A 228 -7.13 -2.06 10.02
CA PHE A 228 -6.79 -1.92 8.60
C PHE A 228 -7.39 -0.63 8.00
N VAL A 229 -8.70 -0.41 8.18
CA VAL A 229 -9.37 0.77 7.63
C VAL A 229 -8.90 2.06 8.28
N ILE A 230 -8.53 2.05 9.57
CA ILE A 230 -7.92 3.20 10.24
C ILE A 230 -6.59 3.56 9.58
N GLU A 231 -5.68 2.59 9.41
CA GLU A 231 -4.38 2.83 8.76
C GLU A 231 -4.55 3.31 7.31
N LEU A 232 -5.48 2.70 6.57
CA LEU A 232 -5.78 3.10 5.21
C LEU A 232 -6.35 4.53 5.15
N THR A 233 -7.24 4.89 6.07
CA THR A 233 -7.80 6.25 6.16
C THR A 233 -6.70 7.27 6.46
N ASP A 234 -5.78 6.95 7.36
CA ASP A 234 -4.66 7.82 7.71
C ASP A 234 -3.65 7.94 6.57
N GLN A 235 -3.48 6.89 5.79
CA GLN A 235 -2.70 6.91 4.56
C GLN A 235 -3.30 7.90 3.56
N LEU A 236 -4.61 7.80 3.28
CA LEU A 236 -5.29 8.68 2.32
C LEU A 236 -5.09 10.17 2.62
N GLN A 237 -5.16 10.56 3.89
CA GLN A 237 -4.98 11.96 4.33
C GLN A 237 -3.55 12.47 4.09
N LYS A 238 -2.56 11.57 4.15
CA LYS A 238 -1.14 11.89 3.94
C LYS A 238 -0.76 11.94 2.46
N LEU A 239 -1.48 11.26 1.58
CA LEU A 239 -1.20 11.25 0.15
C LEU A 239 -1.29 12.66 -0.45
N LYS A 240 -0.22 13.07 -1.16
CA LYS A 240 -0.14 14.33 -1.93
C LYS A 240 0.06 14.10 -3.43
N VAL A 241 0.40 12.88 -3.83
CA VAL A 241 0.58 12.50 -5.24
C VAL A 241 -0.79 12.13 -5.81
N GLU A 242 -1.35 13.02 -6.64
CA GLU A 242 -2.71 12.88 -7.16
C GLU A 242 -2.97 11.54 -7.89
N PRO A 243 -2.12 11.07 -8.83
CA PRO A 243 -2.34 9.77 -9.47
C PRO A 243 -2.44 8.61 -8.48
N VAL A 244 -1.63 8.65 -7.42
CA VAL A 244 -1.65 7.63 -6.37
C VAL A 244 -2.93 7.74 -5.55
N LEU A 245 -3.34 8.95 -5.15
CA LEU A 245 -4.60 9.14 -4.42
C LEU A 245 -5.81 8.66 -5.22
N LEU A 246 -5.88 8.99 -6.52
CA LEU A 246 -6.90 8.49 -7.43
C LEU A 246 -6.91 6.97 -7.48
N TYR A 247 -5.73 6.36 -7.54
CA TYR A 247 -5.59 4.92 -7.53
C TYR A 247 -6.16 4.30 -6.24
N TYR A 248 -5.79 4.81 -5.06
CA TYR A 248 -6.35 4.34 -3.80
C TYR A 248 -7.88 4.51 -3.73
N LEU A 249 -8.42 5.65 -4.15
CA LEU A 249 -9.86 5.89 -4.18
C LEU A 249 -10.58 4.90 -5.13
N SER A 250 -9.95 4.50 -6.23
CA SER A 250 -10.49 3.48 -7.13
C SER A 250 -10.50 2.09 -6.49
N GLN A 251 -9.47 1.76 -5.71
CA GLN A 251 -9.28 0.46 -5.09
C GLN A 251 -10.04 0.30 -3.77
N ILE A 252 -10.46 1.38 -3.13
CA ILE A 252 -11.12 1.33 -1.81
C ILE A 252 -12.46 0.59 -1.83
N LYS A 253 -13.00 0.31 -3.01
CA LYS A 253 -14.18 -0.52 -3.25
C LYS A 253 -14.05 -1.92 -2.62
N VAL A 254 -12.82 -2.41 -2.43
CA VAL A 254 -12.54 -3.69 -1.75
C VAL A 254 -12.98 -3.72 -0.28
N LEU A 255 -13.29 -2.57 0.32
CA LEU A 255 -13.85 -2.47 1.67
C LEU A 255 -15.36 -2.76 1.72
N GLN A 256 -16.03 -2.91 0.58
CA GLN A 256 -17.47 -3.13 0.54
C GLN A 256 -17.85 -4.41 1.27
N GLY A 257 -18.89 -4.32 2.12
CA GLY A 257 -19.37 -5.45 2.92
C GLY A 257 -18.53 -5.78 4.15
N MET A 258 -17.45 -5.03 4.43
CA MET A 258 -16.70 -5.20 5.67
C MET A 258 -17.52 -4.75 6.87
N GLU A 259 -17.58 -5.61 7.89
CA GLU A 259 -18.18 -5.27 9.18
C GLU A 259 -17.23 -4.38 9.98
N LEU A 260 -17.50 -3.08 9.97
CA LEU A 260 -16.72 -2.06 10.68
C LEU A 260 -17.52 -1.49 11.86
N ARG A 261 -16.81 -1.08 12.90
CA ARG A 261 -17.43 -0.27 13.96
C ARG A 261 -17.95 1.04 13.39
N MET A 262 -19.01 1.56 13.99
CA MET A 262 -19.58 2.86 13.63
C MET A 262 -18.54 3.99 13.64
N ALA A 263 -17.63 4.01 14.63
CA ALA A 263 -16.57 5.01 14.72
C ALA A 263 -15.60 4.93 13.52
N THR A 264 -15.17 3.72 13.16
CA THR A 264 -14.28 3.49 12.01
C THR A 264 -14.95 3.87 10.70
N SER A 265 -16.18 3.38 10.48
CA SER A 265 -16.98 3.69 9.30
C SER A 265 -17.22 5.21 9.15
N THR A 266 -17.54 5.90 10.26
CA THR A 266 -17.72 7.36 10.28
C THR A 266 -16.43 8.10 9.97
N ARG A 267 -15.27 7.63 10.47
CA ARG A 267 -13.96 8.22 10.18
C ARG A 267 -13.63 8.11 8.69
N LEU A 268 -13.78 6.92 8.10
CA LEU A 268 -13.56 6.71 6.67
C LEU A 268 -14.49 7.58 5.83
N LYS A 269 -15.80 7.59 6.15
CA LYS A 269 -16.80 8.41 5.46
C LYS A 269 -16.45 9.89 5.51
N THR A 270 -16.08 10.42 6.69
CA THR A 270 -15.64 11.81 6.86
C THR A 270 -14.40 12.12 6.04
N CYS A 271 -13.42 11.21 6.02
CA CYS A 271 -12.22 11.35 5.20
C CYS A 271 -12.57 11.46 3.71
N LEU A 272 -13.42 10.57 3.19
CA LEU A 272 -13.83 10.61 1.78
C LEU A 272 -14.61 11.89 1.45
N TYR A 273 -15.52 12.33 2.32
CA TYR A 273 -16.21 13.61 2.13
C TYR A 273 -15.26 14.80 2.06
N SER A 274 -14.17 14.81 2.84
CA SER A 274 -13.18 15.89 2.75
C SER A 274 -12.56 16.03 1.36
N PHE A 275 -12.51 14.93 0.59
CA PHE A 275 -12.05 14.94 -0.79
C PHE A 275 -13.10 15.39 -1.81
N THR A 276 -14.37 15.59 -1.42
CA THR A 276 -15.47 15.97 -2.32
C THR A 276 -15.71 17.48 -2.43
N SER A 277 -15.23 18.27 -1.45
CA SER A 277 -15.53 19.70 -1.40
C SER A 277 -14.69 20.52 -2.38
N PRO A 278 -15.29 21.44 -3.16
CA PRO A 278 -14.54 22.39 -3.98
C PRO A 278 -13.91 23.50 -3.11
N GLY A 279 -12.74 24.01 -3.52
CA GLY A 279 -12.09 25.15 -2.85
C GLY A 279 -10.84 25.63 -3.59
N GLY A 280 -10.11 26.59 -3.01
CA GLY A 280 -8.93 27.26 -3.58
C GLY A 280 -7.71 26.36 -3.87
N PRO A 281 -6.51 26.92 -4.16
CA PRO A 281 -5.43 26.22 -4.87
C PRO A 281 -4.80 24.99 -4.19
N MET A 282 -5.17 24.67 -2.94
CA MET A 282 -4.76 23.46 -2.20
C MET A 282 -5.87 22.40 -2.06
N TYR A 283 -7.00 22.54 -2.75
CA TYR A 283 -8.13 21.61 -2.69
C TYR A 283 -8.02 20.48 -3.72
N PRO A 284 -8.69 19.33 -3.47
CA PRO A 284 -8.70 18.18 -4.37
C PRO A 284 -9.13 18.56 -5.79
N THR A 285 -8.45 18.02 -6.80
CA THR A 285 -8.80 18.25 -8.21
C THR A 285 -10.18 17.69 -8.54
N ARG A 286 -10.73 18.09 -9.70
CA ARG A 286 -12.02 17.55 -10.16
C ARG A 286 -12.00 16.03 -10.26
N ALA A 287 -10.90 15.44 -10.71
CA ALA A 287 -10.73 14.00 -10.80
C ALA A 287 -10.82 13.34 -9.42
N VAL A 288 -10.10 13.90 -8.43
CA VAL A 288 -10.12 13.38 -7.05
C VAL A 288 -11.51 13.51 -6.43
N ARG A 289 -12.21 14.64 -6.64
CA ARG A 289 -13.57 14.83 -6.15
C ARG A 289 -14.55 13.80 -6.72
N HIS A 290 -14.47 13.53 -8.02
CA HIS A 290 -15.32 12.51 -8.67
C HIS A 290 -15.00 11.11 -8.15
N ALA A 291 -13.72 10.73 -8.08
CA ALA A 291 -13.32 9.44 -7.53
C ALA A 291 -13.75 9.27 -6.07
N ALA A 292 -13.73 10.35 -5.27
CA ALA A 292 -14.20 10.33 -3.89
C ALA A 292 -15.72 10.17 -3.79
N TRP A 293 -16.51 10.82 -4.66
CA TRP A 293 -17.94 10.58 -4.75
C TRP A 293 -18.25 9.14 -5.15
N ASP A 294 -17.59 8.62 -6.19
CA ASP A 294 -17.77 7.23 -6.63
C ASP A 294 -17.45 6.24 -5.50
N ALA A 295 -16.40 6.49 -4.72
CA ALA A 295 -16.04 5.69 -3.56
C ALA A 295 -17.09 5.77 -2.43
N LEU A 296 -17.61 6.97 -2.13
CA LEU A 296 -18.66 7.16 -1.13
C LEU A 296 -19.94 6.44 -1.50
N ASP A 297 -20.38 6.57 -2.75
CA ASP A 297 -21.63 5.99 -3.24
C ASP A 297 -21.55 4.45 -3.23
N PHE A 298 -20.37 3.93 -3.57
CA PHE A 298 -20.12 2.49 -3.56
C PHE A 298 -20.07 1.90 -2.14
N LEU A 299 -19.43 2.57 -1.19
CA LEU A 299 -19.24 2.08 0.18
C LEU A 299 -20.44 2.40 1.10
N PHE A 300 -21.13 3.51 0.85
CA PHE A 300 -22.20 4.04 1.72
C PHE A 300 -23.45 4.42 0.91
N PRO A 301 -24.08 3.47 0.19
CA PRO A 301 -25.17 3.75 -0.74
C PRO A 301 -26.40 4.41 -0.09
N VAL A 302 -26.59 4.22 1.22
CA VAL A 302 -27.75 4.74 1.97
C VAL A 302 -27.65 6.24 2.29
N ALA A 303 -26.46 6.85 2.19
CA ALA A 303 -26.24 8.24 2.58
C ALA A 303 -26.95 9.25 1.65
N ILE A 304 -26.94 8.99 0.34
CA ILE A 304 -27.63 9.84 -0.65
C ILE A 304 -29.14 9.65 -0.55
N SER A 305 -29.62 8.42 -0.35
CA SER A 305 -31.05 8.15 -0.23
C SER A 305 -31.66 8.83 1.00
N MET A 306 -30.93 9.00 2.09
CA MET A 306 -31.48 9.66 3.29
C MET A 306 -31.55 11.18 3.14
N VAL A 307 -30.57 11.80 2.47
CA VAL A 307 -30.61 13.24 2.14
C VAL A 307 -31.67 13.51 1.08
N LEU A 308 -31.81 12.67 0.06
CA LEU A 308 -32.91 12.73 -0.90
C LEU A 308 -34.25 12.47 -0.24
N ALA A 309 -34.36 11.52 0.70
CA ALA A 309 -35.59 11.26 1.44
C ALA A 309 -35.96 12.45 2.35
N LEU A 310 -34.99 13.08 3.02
CA LEU A 310 -35.21 14.30 3.80
C LEU A 310 -35.66 15.46 2.89
N PHE A 311 -34.99 15.66 1.75
CA PHE A 311 -35.43 16.63 0.75
C PHE A 311 -36.84 16.33 0.25
N LEU A 312 -37.14 15.07 -0.11
CA LEU A 312 -38.46 14.64 -0.59
C LEU A 312 -39.54 14.66 0.49
N LEU A 313 -39.19 14.61 1.78
CA LEU A 313 -40.11 14.78 2.91
C LEU A 313 -40.31 16.26 3.29
N GLU A 314 -39.33 17.12 3.03
CA GLU A 314 -39.43 18.58 3.23
C GLU A 314 -40.12 19.30 2.06
N PHE A 315 -39.98 18.80 0.83
CA PHE A 315 -40.61 19.37 -0.37
C PHE A 315 -42.15 19.49 -0.28
N PRO A 316 -42.90 18.50 0.23
CA PRO A 316 -44.34 18.62 0.44
C PRO A 316 -44.70 19.69 1.48
N ASN A 317 -43.88 19.85 2.51
CA ASN A 317 -44.10 20.83 3.59
C ASN A 317 -43.79 22.27 3.15
N LEU A 318 -42.88 22.46 2.20
CA LEU A 318 -42.63 23.76 1.56
C LEU A 318 -43.69 24.13 0.51
N LEU A 319 -44.26 23.16 -0.21
CA LEU A 319 -45.30 23.42 -1.21
C LEU A 319 -46.68 23.71 -0.59
N HIS A 320 -46.90 23.35 0.68
CA HIS A 320 -48.17 23.61 1.35
C HIS A 320 -48.25 24.98 2.05
N LYS A 321 -47.14 25.73 2.11
CA LYS A 321 -47.08 27.10 2.62
C LYS A 321 -46.64 28.05 1.50
N ASP A 322 -47.64 28.62 0.85
CA ASP A 322 -47.61 29.85 0.06
C ASP A 322 -46.72 29.89 -1.21
N ASN A 323 -47.42 29.97 -2.35
CA ASN A 323 -47.00 30.52 -3.65
C ASN A 323 -45.54 30.98 -3.80
N ILE A 324 -44.69 30.10 -4.33
CA ILE A 324 -43.45 30.54 -5.00
C ILE A 324 -43.33 29.83 -6.35
N VAL A 325 -43.46 30.63 -7.42
CA VAL A 325 -43.11 30.27 -8.78
C VAL A 325 -41.59 30.20 -8.88
N PHE A 326 -41.03 28.98 -8.87
CA PHE A 326 -39.64 28.78 -9.30
C PHE A 326 -39.63 28.42 -10.79
N SER A 327 -39.33 29.41 -11.63
CA SER A 327 -38.88 29.16 -13.00
C SER A 327 -37.43 28.69 -12.97
N VAL A 328 -37.22 27.36 -12.94
CA VAL A 328 -35.94 26.77 -13.36
C VAL A 328 -36.26 25.72 -14.42
N ARG A 329 -35.84 26.01 -15.66
CA ARG A 329 -35.80 25.06 -16.77
C ARG A 329 -34.96 23.85 -16.37
N VAL A 330 -35.60 22.77 -15.95
CA VAL A 330 -35.05 21.42 -16.06
C VAL A 330 -36.09 20.58 -16.78
N ASN A 331 -35.83 20.28 -18.05
CA ASN A 331 -36.63 19.35 -18.84
C ASN A 331 -36.46 17.95 -18.27
N LEU A 332 -37.43 17.46 -17.54
CA LEU A 332 -37.60 16.05 -17.20
C LEU A 332 -39.08 15.69 -17.39
N PHE A 333 -39.35 15.10 -18.56
CA PHE A 333 -40.50 14.29 -19.02
C PHE A 333 -41.96 14.67 -18.65
N PRO A 334 -42.91 14.60 -19.61
CA PRO A 334 -44.29 15.00 -19.38
C PRO A 334 -45.06 13.90 -18.64
N LEU A 335 -45.57 14.21 -17.44
CA LEU A 335 -46.62 13.41 -16.80
C LEU A 335 -47.99 13.89 -17.32
N GLY A 336 -48.85 12.94 -17.70
CA GLY A 336 -50.11 13.15 -18.39
C GLY A 336 -51.06 14.13 -17.70
N LYS A 337 -51.68 14.98 -18.52
CA LYS A 337 -52.73 15.93 -18.14
C LYS A 337 -53.96 15.20 -17.62
N ALA A 338 -54.36 15.52 -16.40
CA ALA A 338 -55.74 15.41 -15.96
C ALA A 338 -56.28 16.85 -15.83
N ASP A 339 -56.91 17.36 -16.89
CA ASP A 339 -57.66 18.61 -16.85
C ASP A 339 -59.16 18.30 -16.75
N LYS A 340 -59.77 18.91 -15.73
CA LYS A 340 -61.21 19.02 -15.47
C LYS A 340 -61.86 20.10 -16.35
N ALA A 341 -63.20 20.06 -16.37
CA ALA A 341 -64.21 21.12 -16.59
C ALA A 341 -65.12 20.81 -17.78
N GLU A 342 -66.39 20.41 -17.55
CA GLU A 342 -67.60 21.29 -17.57
C GLU A 342 -67.88 21.80 -18.99
N GLU A 343 -69.04 21.73 -19.61
CA GLU A 343 -70.46 21.67 -19.21
C GLU A 343 -71.19 21.44 -20.58
N ALA A 344 -72.16 20.57 -20.78
CA ALA A 344 -73.59 20.76 -20.50
C ALA A 344 -74.39 20.04 -21.62
N VAL A 345 -75.69 19.85 -21.37
CA VAL A 345 -76.77 19.59 -22.34
C VAL A 345 -77.18 18.12 -22.55
N THR A 346 -78.05 17.69 -21.62
CA THR A 346 -79.37 17.09 -21.92
C THR A 346 -79.43 15.60 -22.26
N ARG A 347 -79.81 14.77 -21.27
CA ARG A 347 -81.19 14.23 -21.12
C ARG A 347 -81.26 13.25 -19.94
N ARG A 348 -81.97 13.66 -18.89
CA ARG A 348 -82.77 12.73 -18.07
C ARG A 348 -83.84 12.12 -18.99
N ILE A 349 -84.14 10.84 -18.79
CA ILE A 349 -85.49 10.28 -18.52
C ILE A 349 -85.36 8.75 -18.63
N THR A 350 -85.55 8.11 -17.47
CA THR A 350 -86.19 6.79 -17.25
C THR A 350 -86.60 5.98 -18.49
N LEU A 351 -85.95 4.83 -18.69
CA LEU A 351 -86.53 3.48 -18.59
C LEU A 351 -85.41 2.44 -18.74
#